data_AF-A0A661ZP22-F1
#
_entry.id   AF-A0A661ZP22-F1
#
_cell.length_a   1.000
_cell.length_b   1.000
_cell.length_c   1.000
_cell.angle_alpha   90.00
_cell.angle_beta   90.00
_cell.angle_gamma   90.00
#
_symmetry.space_group_name_H-M   'P 1'
#
loop_
_entity.id
_entity.type
_entity.pdbx_description
1 polymer ?
#
loop_
_entity_poly.entity_id
_entity_poly.type
_entity_poly.pdbx_seq_one_letter_code
_entity_poly.pdbx_strand_id
1 'polypeptide(L)'
;MKKLTILSIAVLLVLLTNQFTNAQTQSITVDTTITADCEFDPFTSSNAIHSLKISGNLTLNSDTSLVRIVLYDTLFNEYMVYESYHLIASEPSFNFYDVCDETCYLDSVSPYSLEVQIVNASLTLNTLLFEPDPILSVDSLQLLTKQAVEQQKIAQIQSIIDENEFLWFADTNTISNLNYRNKKSLFGEKYNMRGLDYYSGGIFMTYGSGPGVIDNSSIISEWD
;
A
#
# COMPACT_ATOMS: atom_id res chain seq x y z
N MET A 1 -16.78 3.58 -84.77
CA MET A 1 -17.43 4.35 -83.70
C MET A 1 -17.14 3.69 -82.36
N LYS A 2 -16.48 4.45 -81.48
CA LYS A 2 -16.28 4.33 -80.01
C LYS A 2 -16.24 2.94 -79.36
N LYS A 3 -15.03 2.47 -79.02
CA LYS A 3 -14.80 1.56 -77.89
C LYS A 3 -14.75 2.40 -76.60
N LEU A 4 -15.64 2.09 -75.66
CA LEU A 4 -15.73 2.74 -74.35
C LEU A 4 -14.84 1.96 -73.37
N THR A 5 -13.67 2.51 -73.04
CA THR A 5 -12.81 2.01 -71.96
C THR A 5 -13.36 2.56 -70.63
N ILE A 6 -13.91 1.68 -69.79
CA ILE A 6 -14.24 1.98 -68.40
C ILE A 6 -12.96 1.80 -67.60
N LEU A 7 -12.40 2.93 -67.15
CA LEU A 7 -11.27 2.98 -66.23
C LEU A 7 -11.84 2.78 -64.81
N SER A 8 -11.77 1.56 -64.27
CA SER A 8 -12.11 1.31 -62.87
C SER A 8 -11.03 1.90 -61.97
N ILE A 9 -11.33 3.04 -61.37
CA ILE A 9 -10.55 3.62 -60.26
C ILE A 9 -10.88 2.80 -59.01
N ALA A 10 -9.98 1.91 -58.62
CA ALA A 10 -10.03 1.26 -57.32
C ALA A 10 -9.55 2.27 -56.26
N VAL A 11 -10.50 2.88 -55.55
CA VAL A 11 -10.20 3.65 -54.34
C VAL A 11 -9.85 2.65 -53.23
N LEU A 12 -8.57 2.51 -52.92
CA LEU A 12 -8.09 1.74 -51.79
C LEU A 12 -8.31 2.58 -50.52
N LEU A 13 -9.47 2.41 -49.88
CA LEU A 13 -9.76 2.97 -48.56
C LEU A 13 -8.97 2.16 -47.52
N VAL A 14 -7.79 2.64 -47.15
CA VAL A 14 -7.02 2.08 -46.04
C VAL A 14 -7.74 2.47 -44.74
N LEU A 15 -8.51 1.54 -44.19
CA LEU A 15 -9.05 1.64 -42.84
C LEU A 15 -7.86 1.50 -41.88
N LEU A 16 -7.37 2.63 -41.37
CA LEU A 16 -6.55 2.67 -40.15
C LEU A 16 -7.45 2.24 -39.00
N THR A 17 -7.49 0.95 -38.71
CA THR A 17 -8.04 0.46 -37.45
C THR A 17 -7.04 0.82 -36.37
N ASN A 18 -7.34 1.87 -35.60
CA ASN A 18 -6.68 2.09 -34.33
C ASN A 18 -6.94 0.86 -33.46
N GLN A 19 -5.96 -0.02 -33.37
CA GLN A 19 -5.94 -1.05 -32.35
C GLN A 19 -5.59 -0.35 -31.04
N PHE A 20 -6.58 0.29 -30.43
CA PHE A 20 -6.53 0.53 -28.99
C PHE A 20 -6.66 -0.86 -28.36
N THR A 21 -5.52 -1.47 -28.03
CA THR A 21 -5.49 -2.60 -27.11
C THR A 21 -6.08 -2.09 -25.81
N ASN A 22 -7.28 -2.56 -25.47
CA ASN A 22 -7.84 -2.31 -24.15
C ASN A 22 -6.86 -2.91 -23.14
N ALA A 23 -6.28 -2.07 -22.28
CA ALA A 23 -5.48 -2.55 -21.16
C ALA A 23 -6.35 -3.52 -20.37
N GLN A 24 -5.93 -4.79 -20.31
CA GLN A 24 -6.72 -5.82 -19.65
C GLN A 24 -6.06 -6.15 -18.31
N THR A 25 -6.53 -5.45 -17.28
CA THR A 25 -6.20 -5.77 -15.89
C THR A 25 -6.54 -7.23 -15.59
N GLN A 26 -5.60 -7.93 -14.97
CA GLN A 26 -5.72 -9.33 -14.60
C GLN A 26 -5.97 -9.49 -13.11
N SER A 27 -6.66 -10.56 -12.72
CA SER A 27 -6.97 -10.83 -11.31
C SER A 27 -6.66 -12.27 -10.92
N ILE A 28 -6.13 -12.47 -9.72
CA ILE A 28 -5.95 -13.78 -9.08
C ILE A 28 -6.84 -13.85 -7.85
N THR A 29 -7.67 -14.87 -7.75
CA THR A 29 -8.42 -15.20 -6.53
C THR A 29 -7.53 -16.00 -5.59
N VAL A 30 -7.45 -15.56 -4.33
CA VAL A 30 -6.67 -16.21 -3.27
C VAL A 30 -7.60 -16.84 -2.23
N ASP A 31 -8.59 -16.08 -1.76
CA ASP A 31 -9.59 -16.48 -0.74
C ASP A 31 -9.00 -17.26 0.44
N THR A 32 -7.94 -16.71 1.04
CA THR A 32 -7.21 -17.37 2.14
C THR A 32 -7.15 -16.47 3.38
N THR A 33 -7.43 -17.06 4.54
CA THR A 33 -7.22 -16.42 5.85
C THR A 33 -5.81 -16.74 6.38
N ILE A 34 -5.08 -15.70 6.73
CA ILE A 34 -3.68 -15.70 7.18
C ILE A 34 -3.65 -15.10 8.59
N THR A 35 -3.11 -15.86 9.53
CA THR A 35 -3.03 -15.50 10.97
C THR A 35 -1.60 -15.54 11.52
N ALA A 36 -0.63 -15.87 10.68
CA ALA A 36 0.78 -15.92 11.00
C ALA A 36 1.59 -15.48 9.77
N ASP A 37 2.88 -15.19 9.98
CA ASP A 37 3.79 -14.85 8.88
C ASP A 37 3.82 -15.97 7.85
N CYS A 38 3.79 -15.60 6.56
CA CYS A 38 3.96 -16.55 5.47
C CYS A 38 4.50 -15.87 4.22
N GLU A 39 5.00 -16.69 3.31
CA GLU A 39 5.35 -16.27 1.96
C GLU A 39 4.66 -17.23 0.99
N PHE A 40 4.10 -16.69 -0.09
CA PHE A 40 3.51 -17.48 -1.16
C PHE A 40 3.74 -16.82 -2.52
N ASP A 41 3.78 -17.64 -3.57
CA ASP A 41 3.94 -17.21 -4.95
C ASP A 41 2.61 -17.44 -5.72
N PRO A 42 1.78 -16.39 -5.87
CA PRO A 42 0.53 -16.48 -6.62
C PRO A 42 0.72 -16.26 -8.13
N PHE A 43 1.92 -15.90 -8.61
CA PHE A 43 2.12 -15.40 -9.96
C PHE A 43 2.40 -16.56 -10.92
N THR A 44 1.52 -16.76 -11.89
CA THR A 44 1.62 -17.89 -12.85
C THR A 44 2.50 -17.60 -14.06
N SER A 45 2.91 -16.33 -14.24
CA SER A 45 3.79 -15.90 -15.33
C SER A 45 4.92 -15.04 -14.80
N SER A 46 6.13 -15.19 -15.34
CA SER A 46 7.27 -14.30 -15.06
C SER A 46 7.20 -12.97 -15.81
N ASN A 47 6.04 -12.63 -16.38
CA ASN A 47 5.84 -11.38 -17.10
C ASN A 47 5.89 -10.19 -16.14
N ALA A 48 6.39 -9.07 -16.62
CA ALA A 48 6.38 -7.84 -15.86
C ALA A 48 4.94 -7.37 -15.60
N ILE A 49 4.74 -6.76 -14.43
CA ILE A 49 3.54 -6.07 -14.01
C ILE A 49 3.86 -4.60 -13.75
N HIS A 50 2.86 -3.74 -13.98
CA HIS A 50 2.95 -2.29 -13.86
C HIS A 50 2.07 -1.74 -12.73
N SER A 51 1.31 -2.61 -12.06
CA SER A 51 0.53 -2.28 -10.87
C SER A 51 0.22 -3.58 -10.12
N LEU A 52 0.12 -3.51 -8.80
CA LEU A 52 -0.44 -4.57 -7.97
C LEU A 52 -1.30 -3.95 -6.87
N LYS A 53 -2.55 -4.39 -6.79
CA LYS A 53 -3.54 -4.00 -5.79
C LYS A 53 -4.15 -5.23 -5.15
N ILE A 54 -4.66 -5.06 -3.94
CA ILE A 54 -5.25 -6.16 -3.17
C ILE A 54 -6.62 -5.78 -2.61
N SER A 55 -7.46 -6.79 -2.43
CA SER A 55 -8.76 -6.69 -1.78
C SER A 55 -8.90 -7.78 -0.72
N GLY A 56 -9.54 -7.44 0.40
CA GLY A 56 -9.60 -8.34 1.55
C GLY A 56 -10.34 -7.77 2.75
N ASN A 57 -10.26 -8.51 3.86
CA ASN A 57 -10.71 -8.05 5.17
C ASN A 57 -9.62 -8.28 6.21
N LEU A 58 -9.61 -7.42 7.22
CA LEU A 58 -8.58 -7.43 8.24
C LEU A 58 -9.20 -7.26 9.63
N THR A 59 -8.59 -7.91 10.63
CA THR A 59 -8.90 -7.71 12.05
C THR A 59 -7.60 -7.52 12.85
N LEU A 60 -7.49 -6.41 13.56
CA LEU A 60 -6.41 -6.07 14.48
C LEU A 60 -6.84 -6.45 15.90
N ASN A 61 -6.17 -7.42 16.52
CA ASN A 61 -6.59 -7.97 17.83
C ASN A 61 -5.98 -7.25 19.05
N SER A 62 -5.09 -6.27 18.85
CA SER A 62 -4.44 -5.51 19.94
C SER A 62 -3.80 -4.22 19.42
N ASP A 63 -3.48 -3.29 20.31
CA ASP A 63 -2.76 -2.05 19.97
C ASP A 63 -1.36 -2.27 19.38
N THR A 64 -0.84 -3.49 19.49
CA THR A 64 0.45 -3.92 18.93
C THR A 64 0.32 -4.55 17.54
N SER A 65 -0.91 -4.70 17.05
CA SER A 65 -1.19 -5.43 15.82
C SER A 65 -0.55 -4.78 14.61
N LEU A 66 -0.11 -5.62 13.70
CA LEU A 66 0.49 -5.23 12.42
C LEU A 66 0.07 -6.27 11.38
N VAL A 67 -0.37 -5.77 10.24
CA VAL A 67 -0.42 -6.53 9.00
C VAL A 67 0.40 -5.78 7.97
N ARG A 68 1.30 -6.48 7.30
CA ARG A 68 2.05 -5.94 6.18
C ARG A 68 2.12 -6.97 5.06
N ILE A 69 1.95 -6.52 3.83
CA ILE A 69 2.12 -7.34 2.63
C ILE A 69 3.19 -6.69 1.77
N VAL A 70 4.21 -7.47 1.41
CA VAL A 70 5.38 -7.03 0.66
C VAL A 70 5.51 -7.87 -0.60
N LEU A 71 5.66 -7.21 -1.74
CA LEU A 71 5.99 -7.84 -3.01
C LEU A 71 7.50 -7.98 -3.14
N TYR A 72 7.95 -9.21 -3.41
CA TYR A 72 9.29 -9.48 -3.89
C TYR A 72 9.28 -9.64 -5.41
N ASP A 73 10.23 -9.01 -6.08
CA ASP A 73 10.48 -9.26 -7.49
C ASP A 73 11.55 -10.35 -7.69
N THR A 74 11.77 -10.76 -8.94
CA THR A 74 12.78 -11.78 -9.29
C THR A 74 14.24 -11.38 -9.00
N LEU A 75 14.51 -10.11 -8.72
CA LEU A 75 15.80 -9.58 -8.28
C LEU A 75 15.86 -9.38 -6.75
N PHE A 76 14.84 -9.85 -6.03
CA PHE A 76 14.65 -9.66 -4.58
C PHE A 76 14.55 -8.18 -4.18
N ASN A 77 14.05 -7.34 -5.08
CA ASN A 77 13.55 -6.03 -4.70
C ASN A 77 12.25 -6.18 -3.90
N GLU A 78 11.94 -5.18 -3.06
CA GLU A 78 10.89 -5.25 -2.05
C GLU A 78 10.03 -4.01 -2.20
N TYR A 79 8.72 -4.20 -2.28
CA TYR A 79 7.75 -3.12 -2.46
C TYR A 79 6.60 -3.31 -1.49
N MET A 80 6.24 -2.25 -0.75
CA MET A 80 5.06 -2.29 0.10
C MET A 80 3.80 -2.43 -0.76
N VAL A 81 3.06 -3.52 -0.59
CA VAL A 81 1.74 -3.66 -1.19
C VAL A 81 0.70 -3.03 -0.28
N TYR A 82 0.76 -3.33 1.01
CA TYR A 82 -0.21 -2.85 1.99
C TYR A 82 0.35 -2.91 3.40
N GLU A 83 -0.06 -1.96 4.23
CA GLU A 83 0.25 -1.91 5.64
C GLU A 83 -0.97 -1.44 6.44
N SER A 84 -1.21 -2.08 7.58
CA SER A 84 -2.23 -1.65 8.52
C SER A 84 -1.84 -1.98 9.96
N TYR A 85 -2.07 -1.03 10.85
CA TYR A 85 -1.96 -1.13 12.30
C TYR A 85 -2.89 -0.09 12.92
N HIS A 86 -3.10 -0.15 14.25
CA HIS A 86 -4.16 0.59 14.92
C HIS A 86 -4.20 2.10 14.63
N LEU A 87 -3.05 2.76 14.45
CA LEU A 87 -3.02 4.22 14.22
C LEU A 87 -3.32 4.64 12.78
N ILE A 88 -3.27 3.73 11.81
CA ILE A 88 -3.56 4.02 10.39
C ILE A 88 -4.80 3.28 9.87
N ALA A 89 -5.49 2.56 10.77
CA ALA A 89 -6.75 1.89 10.51
C ALA A 89 -7.88 2.68 11.17
N SER A 90 -9.02 2.83 10.48
CA SER A 90 -10.18 3.53 11.03
C SER A 90 -10.92 2.71 12.10
N GLU A 91 -10.84 1.38 12.01
CA GLU A 91 -11.56 0.44 12.87
C GLU A 91 -10.69 -0.79 13.13
N PRO A 92 -10.87 -1.52 14.25
CA PRO A 92 -10.15 -2.77 14.49
C PRO A 92 -10.49 -3.87 13.49
N SER A 93 -11.65 -3.83 12.84
CA SER A 93 -12.05 -4.82 11.83
C SER A 93 -12.76 -4.16 10.66
N PHE A 94 -12.25 -4.34 9.43
CA PHE A 94 -12.76 -3.66 8.25
C PHE A 94 -12.45 -4.42 6.95
N ASN A 95 -13.14 -4.03 5.88
CA ASN A 95 -12.87 -4.49 4.52
C ASN A 95 -12.09 -3.41 3.76
N PHE A 96 -11.23 -3.83 2.85
CA PHE A 96 -10.51 -2.95 1.95
C PHE A 96 -10.60 -3.46 0.51
N TYR A 97 -10.59 -2.55 -0.45
CA TYR A 97 -10.81 -2.85 -1.86
C TYR A 97 -9.80 -2.11 -2.73
N ASP A 98 -9.14 -2.87 -3.59
CA ASP A 98 -8.16 -2.41 -4.58
C ASP A 98 -7.12 -1.43 -4.01
N VAL A 99 -6.63 -1.73 -2.80
CA VAL A 99 -5.63 -0.92 -2.12
C VAL A 99 -4.23 -1.31 -2.56
N CYS A 100 -3.35 -0.33 -2.53
CA CYS A 100 -1.93 -0.48 -2.80
C CYS A 100 -1.20 0.65 -2.07
N ASP A 101 0.07 0.43 -1.73
CA ASP A 101 0.96 1.46 -1.22
C ASP A 101 1.98 1.81 -2.33
N GLU A 102 3.16 1.20 -2.31
CA GLU A 102 4.19 1.44 -3.32
C GLU A 102 3.90 0.75 -4.65
N THR A 103 3.06 -0.28 -4.63
CA THR A 103 2.77 -1.10 -5.82
C THR A 103 1.65 -0.56 -6.70
N CYS A 104 1.08 0.61 -6.39
CA CYS A 104 0.03 1.19 -7.22
C CYS A 104 0.48 1.44 -8.67
N TYR A 105 1.75 1.81 -8.84
CA TYR A 105 2.40 2.04 -10.13
C TYR A 105 3.82 1.51 -10.07
N LEU A 106 4.16 0.60 -10.99
CA LEU A 106 5.43 -0.10 -11.03
C LEU A 106 6.09 0.10 -12.41
N ASP A 107 7.40 0.33 -12.40
CA ASP A 107 8.19 0.41 -13.62
C ASP A 107 8.66 -0.98 -14.04
N SER A 108 7.74 -1.74 -14.66
CA SER A 108 8.02 -3.06 -15.23
C SER A 108 8.66 -4.04 -14.23
N VAL A 109 7.92 -4.41 -13.19
CA VAL A 109 8.41 -5.32 -12.14
C VAL A 109 8.03 -6.76 -12.47
N SER A 110 8.98 -7.68 -12.52
CA SER A 110 8.69 -9.13 -12.64
C SER A 110 8.45 -9.73 -11.25
N PRO A 111 7.20 -10.02 -10.88
CA PRO A 111 6.87 -10.46 -9.53
C PRO A 111 7.39 -11.87 -9.26
N TYR A 112 7.76 -12.15 -8.01
CA TYR A 112 8.25 -13.45 -7.56
C TYR A 112 7.41 -14.01 -6.41
N SER A 113 7.20 -13.26 -5.33
CA SER A 113 6.41 -13.74 -4.20
C SER A 113 5.78 -12.60 -3.41
N LEU A 114 4.80 -12.94 -2.58
CA LEU A 114 4.23 -12.07 -1.56
C LEU A 114 4.60 -12.60 -0.18
N GLU A 115 5.24 -11.75 0.62
CA GLU A 115 5.42 -11.97 2.05
C GLU A 115 4.30 -11.27 2.81
N VAL A 116 3.68 -11.98 3.75
CA VAL A 116 2.70 -11.43 4.69
C VAL A 116 3.30 -11.50 6.09
N GLN A 117 3.37 -10.35 6.75
CA GLN A 117 3.82 -10.20 8.12
C GLN A 117 2.61 -9.92 9.02
N ILE A 118 2.40 -10.75 10.04
CA ILE A 118 1.29 -10.67 10.98
C ILE A 118 1.82 -10.55 12.41
N VAL A 119 1.34 -9.55 13.14
CA VAL A 119 1.44 -9.46 14.60
C VAL A 119 0.03 -9.29 15.14
N ASN A 120 -0.42 -10.21 16.01
CA ASN A 120 -1.70 -10.13 16.70
C ASN A 120 -2.87 -9.70 15.80
N ALA A 121 -2.97 -10.22 14.58
CA ALA A 121 -3.98 -9.82 13.60
C ALA A 121 -4.42 -11.03 12.77
N SER A 122 -5.52 -10.88 12.03
CA SER A 122 -5.92 -11.82 11.00
C SER A 122 -6.26 -11.08 9.72
N LEU A 123 -5.78 -11.60 8.60
CA LEU A 123 -6.03 -11.08 7.26
C LEU A 123 -6.74 -12.16 6.46
N THR A 124 -7.87 -11.84 5.84
CA THR A 124 -8.36 -12.63 4.71
C THR A 124 -8.01 -11.88 3.44
N LEU A 125 -7.19 -12.48 2.60
CA LEU A 125 -6.84 -11.94 1.30
C LEU A 125 -7.73 -12.61 0.25
N ASN A 126 -8.56 -11.81 -0.43
CA ASN A 126 -9.52 -12.32 -1.41
C ASN A 126 -8.94 -12.30 -2.82
N THR A 127 -8.44 -11.13 -3.24
CA THR A 127 -8.07 -10.90 -4.64
C THR A 127 -6.79 -10.10 -4.76
N LEU A 128 -5.98 -10.47 -5.76
CA LEU A 128 -4.88 -9.68 -6.30
C LEU A 128 -5.30 -9.14 -7.67
N LEU A 129 -5.09 -7.87 -7.93
CA LEU A 129 -5.38 -7.21 -9.20
C LEU A 129 -4.08 -6.59 -9.73
N PHE A 130 -3.68 -6.90 -10.96
CA PHE A 130 -2.45 -6.38 -11.55
C PHE A 130 -2.61 -5.97 -13.01
N GLU A 131 -1.79 -5.02 -13.44
CA GLU A 131 -1.80 -4.49 -14.80
C GLU A 131 -0.57 -5.01 -15.56
N PRO A 132 -0.74 -5.88 -16.58
CA PRO A 132 0.37 -6.35 -17.40
C PRO A 132 0.87 -5.29 -18.40
N ASP A 133 0.06 -4.29 -18.74
CA ASP A 133 0.42 -3.33 -19.77
C ASP A 133 1.17 -2.11 -19.21
N PRO A 134 2.14 -1.54 -19.95
CA PRO A 134 2.89 -0.37 -19.50
C PRO A 134 2.02 0.85 -19.19
N ILE A 135 2.29 1.47 -18.06
CA ILE A 135 1.66 2.72 -17.64
C ILE A 135 2.58 3.90 -18.01
N LEU A 136 2.02 4.96 -18.58
CA LEU A 136 2.78 6.17 -18.89
C LEU A 136 2.99 7.03 -17.65
N SER A 137 4.14 7.71 -17.57
CA SER A 137 4.48 8.66 -16.49
C SER A 137 4.54 8.03 -15.09
N VAL A 138 5.10 6.81 -15.00
CA VAL A 138 5.21 6.04 -13.75
C VAL A 138 5.81 6.87 -12.61
N ASP A 139 6.94 7.55 -12.82
CA ASP A 139 7.61 8.33 -11.78
C ASP A 139 6.70 9.40 -11.14
N SER A 140 5.98 10.15 -11.98
CA SER A 140 5.06 11.19 -11.52
C SER A 140 3.88 10.60 -10.76
N LEU A 141 3.35 9.45 -11.22
CA LEU A 141 2.24 8.76 -10.58
C LEU A 141 2.66 8.16 -9.23
N GLN A 142 3.84 7.55 -9.15
CA GLN A 142 4.40 7.04 -7.90
C GLN A 142 4.54 8.15 -6.85
N LEU A 143 5.08 9.32 -7.24
CA LEU A 143 5.21 10.45 -6.33
C LEU A 143 3.86 10.94 -5.81
N LEU A 144 2.89 11.15 -6.72
CA LEU A 144 1.55 11.63 -6.36
C LEU A 144 0.80 10.62 -5.48
N THR A 145 0.88 9.33 -5.82
CA THR A 145 0.23 8.27 -5.05
C THR A 145 0.87 8.11 -3.68
N LYS A 146 2.20 8.18 -3.57
CA LYS A 146 2.87 8.17 -2.27
C LYS A 146 2.34 9.31 -1.40
N GLN A 147 2.29 10.52 -1.91
CA GLN A 147 1.73 11.66 -1.18
C GLN A 147 0.29 11.42 -0.74
N ALA A 148 -0.56 10.90 -1.62
CA ALA A 148 -1.96 10.61 -1.30
C ALA A 148 -2.11 9.55 -0.20
N VAL A 149 -1.35 8.45 -0.27
CA VAL A 149 -1.36 7.37 0.73
C VAL A 149 -0.88 7.89 2.09
N GLU A 150 0.22 8.64 2.11
CA GLU A 150 0.74 9.21 3.37
C GLU A 150 -0.26 10.19 4.00
N GLN A 151 -0.94 11.02 3.19
CA GLN A 151 -1.97 11.93 3.68
C GLN A 151 -3.20 11.19 4.22
N GLN A 152 -3.59 10.07 3.60
CA GLN A 152 -4.66 9.22 4.14
C GLN A 152 -4.28 8.64 5.50
N LYS A 153 -3.04 8.15 5.65
CA LYS A 153 -2.54 7.62 6.93
C LYS A 153 -2.51 8.71 8.00
N ILE A 154 -2.01 9.91 7.68
CA ILE A 154 -2.00 11.05 8.60
C ILE A 154 -3.41 11.44 9.04
N ALA A 155 -4.38 11.45 8.13
CA ALA A 155 -5.77 11.77 8.49
C ALA A 155 -6.33 10.78 9.54
N GLN A 156 -6.00 9.48 9.42
CA GLN A 156 -6.40 8.49 10.42
C GLN A 156 -5.67 8.70 11.76
N ILE A 157 -4.35 8.92 11.70
CA ILE A 157 -3.54 9.18 12.89
C ILE A 157 -4.06 10.42 13.63
N GLN A 158 -4.37 11.50 12.90
CA GLN A 158 -4.88 12.73 13.49
C GLN A 158 -6.25 12.54 14.14
N SER A 159 -7.15 11.76 13.53
CA SER A 159 -8.43 11.39 14.15
C SER A 159 -8.21 10.71 15.51
N ILE A 160 -7.28 9.75 15.58
CA ILE A 160 -6.97 9.03 16.81
C ILE A 160 -6.30 9.94 17.85
N ILE A 161 -5.39 10.82 17.42
CA ILE A 161 -4.77 11.84 18.29
C ILE A 161 -5.85 12.71 18.92
N ASP A 162 -6.79 13.22 18.12
CA ASP A 162 -7.85 14.12 18.57
C ASP A 162 -8.82 13.40 19.51
N GLU A 163 -9.23 12.18 19.17
CA GLU A 163 -10.14 11.35 19.97
C GLU A 163 -9.57 10.94 21.33
N ASN A 164 -8.25 10.76 21.41
CA ASN A 164 -7.56 10.33 22.64
C ASN A 164 -6.86 11.49 23.36
N GLU A 165 -7.08 12.73 22.93
CA GLU A 165 -6.47 13.93 23.49
C GLU A 165 -4.93 13.84 23.56
N PHE A 166 -4.31 13.22 22.56
CA PHE A 166 -2.87 13.12 22.49
C PHE A 166 -2.21 14.48 22.24
N LEU A 167 -1.02 14.69 22.81
CA LEU A 167 -0.29 15.96 22.84
C LEU A 167 0.79 16.05 21.76
N TRP A 168 0.71 15.20 20.74
CA TRP A 168 1.64 15.21 19.60
C TRP A 168 0.87 15.42 18.29
N PHE A 169 1.61 15.80 17.25
CA PHE A 169 1.06 16.09 15.93
C PHE A 169 1.67 15.15 14.89
N ALA A 170 0.84 14.76 13.92
CA ALA A 170 1.25 13.95 12.78
C ALA A 170 1.40 14.80 11.51
N ASP A 171 2.49 14.61 10.77
CA ASP A 171 2.68 15.17 9.43
C ASP A 171 3.63 14.28 8.62
N THR A 172 3.71 14.50 7.32
CA THR A 172 4.75 13.92 6.48
C THR A 172 6.12 14.48 6.87
N ASN A 173 7.13 13.62 6.86
CA ASN A 173 8.51 14.01 7.15
C ASN A 173 9.48 13.15 6.30
N THR A 174 10.78 13.25 6.57
CA THR A 174 11.80 12.49 5.82
C THR A 174 11.68 10.98 6.03
N ILE A 175 11.18 10.53 7.18
CA ILE A 175 10.99 9.11 7.52
C ILE A 175 9.70 8.57 6.89
N SER A 176 8.56 9.26 7.01
CA SER A 176 7.30 8.80 6.41
C SER A 176 7.40 8.63 4.89
N ASN A 177 8.17 9.52 4.23
CA ASN A 177 8.41 9.50 2.79
C ASN A 177 9.39 8.42 2.31
N LEU A 178 10.06 7.70 3.21
CA LEU A 178 10.91 6.57 2.80
C LEU A 178 10.05 5.44 2.25
N ASN A 179 10.60 4.73 1.26
CA ASN A 179 10.05 3.46 0.82
C ASN A 179 10.32 2.34 1.86
N TYR A 180 9.63 1.21 1.71
CA TYR A 180 9.70 0.08 2.63
C TYR A 180 11.12 -0.43 2.80
N ARG A 181 11.85 -0.65 1.70
CA ARG A 181 13.25 -1.11 1.78
C ARG A 181 14.10 -0.20 2.64
N ASN A 182 13.99 1.12 2.46
CA ASN A 182 14.76 2.09 3.24
C ASN A 182 14.32 2.10 4.70
N LYS A 183 13.01 2.04 4.99
CA LYS A 183 12.49 1.93 6.37
C LYS A 183 13.00 0.64 7.04
N LYS A 184 12.87 -0.50 6.37
CA LYS A 184 13.38 -1.81 6.82
C LYS A 184 14.88 -1.77 7.09
N SER A 185 15.68 -1.12 6.23
CA SER A 185 17.11 -0.97 6.45
C SER A 185 17.47 -0.14 7.69
N LEU A 186 16.62 0.79 8.11
CA LEU A 186 16.85 1.64 9.28
C LEU A 186 16.35 1.01 10.58
N PHE A 187 15.19 0.35 10.53
CA PHE A 187 14.46 -0.10 11.72
C PHE A 187 14.43 -1.62 11.90
N GLY A 188 14.97 -2.36 10.93
CA GLY A 188 15.01 -3.83 10.93
C GLY A 188 13.74 -4.46 10.33
N GLU A 189 13.74 -5.80 10.31
CA GLU A 189 12.59 -6.59 9.88
C GLU A 189 11.37 -6.32 10.75
N LYS A 190 10.18 -6.36 10.14
CA LYS A 190 8.90 -6.33 10.84
C LYS A 190 8.77 -5.15 11.84
N TYR A 191 9.42 -4.04 11.55
CA TYR A 191 9.34 -2.83 12.36
C TYR A 191 7.87 -2.40 12.53
N ASN A 192 7.54 -1.82 13.68
CA ASN A 192 6.26 -1.15 13.91
C ASN A 192 6.54 0.14 14.69
N MET A 193 6.56 1.27 13.98
CA MET A 193 6.89 2.56 14.56
C MET A 193 5.73 3.20 15.31
N ARG A 194 4.53 2.61 15.26
CA ARG A 194 3.34 3.09 15.98
C ARG A 194 3.13 4.60 15.83
N GLY A 195 3.19 5.10 14.59
CA GLY A 195 3.00 6.51 14.26
C GLY A 195 4.23 7.40 14.45
N LEU A 196 5.33 6.91 15.02
CA LEU A 196 6.55 7.70 15.19
C LEU A 196 7.17 8.13 13.85
N ASP A 197 6.93 7.38 12.77
CA ASP A 197 7.33 7.78 11.42
C ASP A 197 6.59 9.01 10.90
N TYR A 198 5.48 9.40 11.54
CA TYR A 198 4.69 10.59 11.21
C TYR A 198 4.83 11.71 12.24
N TYR A 199 5.61 11.54 13.31
CA TYR A 199 5.75 12.55 14.35
C TYR A 199 6.31 13.87 13.78
N SER A 200 5.64 14.98 14.05
CA SER A 200 6.04 16.33 13.61
C SER A 200 6.22 17.34 14.76
N GLY A 201 5.75 17.03 15.97
CA GLY A 201 5.96 17.87 17.16
C GLY A 201 5.10 17.48 18.37
N GLY A 202 5.32 18.15 19.50
CA GLY A 202 4.59 17.90 20.75
C GLY A 202 5.19 16.79 21.62
N ILE A 203 4.41 16.24 22.56
CA ILE A 203 4.83 15.16 23.46
C ILE A 203 4.30 13.83 22.91
N PHE A 204 5.20 13.04 22.32
CA PHE A 204 4.84 11.77 21.72
C PHE A 204 4.30 10.78 22.76
N MET A 205 3.15 10.17 22.45
CA MET A 205 2.50 9.18 23.29
C MET A 205 2.12 7.98 22.44
N THR A 206 2.47 6.79 22.91
CA THR A 206 2.22 5.55 22.20
C THR A 206 0.80 5.06 22.43
N TYR A 207 0.08 4.79 21.35
CA TYR A 207 -1.22 4.14 21.39
C TYR A 207 -1.16 2.79 22.13
N GLY A 208 -2.16 2.52 22.98
CA GLY A 208 -2.22 1.33 23.85
C GLY A 208 -1.28 1.35 25.06
N SER A 209 -0.48 2.39 25.23
CA SER A 209 0.24 2.63 26.48
C SER A 209 -0.68 3.47 27.33
N GLY A 210 -1.44 2.84 28.22
CA GLY A 210 -2.17 3.60 29.24
C GLY A 210 -1.22 4.56 29.96
N PRO A 211 -1.71 5.69 30.51
CA PRO A 211 -0.87 6.55 31.33
C PRO A 211 -0.21 5.69 32.40
N GLY A 212 1.12 5.63 32.39
CA GLY A 212 1.86 4.95 33.45
C GLY A 212 1.44 5.55 34.78
N VAL A 213 1.16 4.71 35.77
CA VAL A 213 0.96 5.19 37.14
C VAL A 213 2.22 5.96 37.52
N ILE A 214 2.09 7.23 37.87
CA ILE A 214 3.18 8.01 38.45
C ILE A 214 3.45 7.37 39.82
N ASP A 215 4.40 6.44 39.88
CA ASP A 215 4.69 5.64 41.08
C ASP A 215 5.34 6.48 42.20
N ASN A 216 5.72 7.73 41.90
CA ASN A 216 5.88 8.77 42.88
C ASN A 216 6.05 10.11 42.16
N SER A 217 5.18 11.06 42.48
CA SER A 217 5.45 12.46 42.20
C SER A 217 6.61 12.88 43.09
N SER A 218 7.75 13.24 42.50
CA SER A 218 8.78 14.00 43.23
C SER A 218 8.43 15.50 43.30
N ILE A 219 7.18 15.87 42.98
CA ILE A 219 6.71 17.24 43.09
C ILE A 219 6.54 17.54 44.57
N ILE A 220 7.08 18.68 44.97
CA ILE A 220 6.98 19.26 46.30
C ILE A 220 5.52 19.33 46.75
N SER A 221 5.25 18.92 47.98
CA SER A 221 3.93 18.72 48.62
C SER A 221 2.97 19.92 48.61
N GLU A 222 3.42 21.07 48.12
CA GLU A 222 2.61 22.30 48.00
C GLU A 222 1.74 22.30 46.74
N TRP A 223 1.90 21.30 45.87
CA TRP A 223 1.21 21.19 44.58
C TRP A 223 0.35 19.90 44.46
N ASP A 224 0.25 19.10 45.53
CA ASP A 224 -0.76 18.05 45.71
C ASP A 224 -2.01 18.65 46.41
#